data_AF-A0A9X9F7Y9-F1
#
_entry.id   AF-A0A9X9F7Y9-F1
#
_cell.length_a   1.000
_cell.length_b   1.000
_cell.length_c   1.000
_cell.angle_alpha   90.00
_cell.angle_beta   90.00
_cell.angle_gamma   90.00
#
_symmetry.space_group_name_H-M   'P 1'
#
loop_
_entity.id
_entity.type
_entity.pdbx_description
1 polymer ?
#
loop_
_entity_poly.entity_id
_entity_poly.type
_entity_poly.pdbx_seq_one_letter_code
_entity_poly.pdbx_strand_id
1 'polypeptide(L)'
;MDGQYIDLKNLDYKIPPSALDFLENERITKFKVVGGKVFINKNDFQRHERWERRFQQGYFTIRQFCEYIGIVRSDKSLVSASFRRLVKIADDIGIYVRKLRYPLVTLY
;
A
#
# COMPACT_ATOMS: atom_id res chain seq x y z
N MET A 1 28.36 -7.34 0.47
CA MET A 1 26.94 -7.59 0.82
C MET A 1 26.31 -8.29 -0.37
N ASP A 2 25.61 -9.41 -0.16
CA ASP A 2 24.91 -10.10 -1.24
C ASP A 2 24.02 -9.12 -2.01
N GLY A 3 24.15 -9.06 -3.33
CA GLY A 3 23.33 -8.20 -4.21
C GLY A 3 21.82 -8.47 -4.16
N GLN A 4 21.38 -9.32 -3.24
CA GLN A 4 20.00 -9.69 -2.96
C GLN A 4 19.33 -8.80 -1.91
N TYR A 5 20.06 -7.94 -1.19
CA TYR A 5 19.49 -7.07 -0.15
C TYR A 5 19.80 -5.59 -0.41
N ILE A 6 18.81 -4.73 -0.19
CA ILE A 6 18.90 -3.27 -0.34
C ILE A 6 18.71 -2.63 1.04
N ASP A 7 19.51 -1.62 1.38
CA ASP A 7 19.27 -0.81 2.58
C ASP A 7 17.94 -0.06 2.40
N LEU A 8 17.02 -0.17 3.37
CA LEU A 8 15.73 0.52 3.34
C LEU A 8 15.85 2.03 3.13
N LYS A 9 16.95 2.65 3.59
CA LYS A 9 17.21 4.08 3.40
C LYS A 9 17.46 4.47 1.94
N ASN A 10 17.80 3.51 1.08
CA ASN A 10 18.08 3.74 -0.34
C ASN A 10 16.84 3.53 -1.23
N LEU A 11 15.66 3.34 -0.63
CA LEU A 11 14.40 3.30 -1.36
C LEU A 11 13.89 4.72 -1.62
N ASP A 12 13.40 4.97 -2.82
CA ASP A 12 12.87 6.29 -3.23
C ASP A 12 11.55 6.68 -2.53
N TYR A 13 10.95 5.77 -1.77
CA TYR A 13 9.67 5.97 -1.08
C TYR A 13 9.74 5.59 0.40
N LYS A 14 8.97 6.32 1.22
CA LYS A 14 8.93 6.14 2.68
C LYS A 14 7.97 5.02 3.05
N ILE A 15 8.52 3.87 3.44
CA ILE A 15 7.74 2.78 3.99
C ILE A 15 7.46 3.06 5.48
N PRO A 16 6.18 3.17 5.91
CA PRO A 16 5.87 3.37 7.32
C PRO A 16 6.22 2.12 8.14
N PRO A 17 6.63 2.25 9.42
CA PRO A 17 7.00 1.09 10.26
C PRO A 17 5.93 0.00 10.31
N SER A 18 4.65 0.39 10.41
CA SER A 18 3.53 -0.56 10.41
C SER A 18 3.41 -1.41 9.14
N ALA A 19 3.85 -0.88 7.99
CA ALA A 19 3.88 -1.65 6.75
C ALA A 19 5.11 -2.58 6.69
N LEU A 20 6.23 -2.20 7.31
CA LEU A 20 7.38 -3.10 7.46
C LEU A 20 7.03 -4.32 8.31
N ASP A 21 6.45 -4.07 9.48
CA ASP A 21 6.01 -5.12 10.41
C ASP A 21 5.05 -6.09 9.71
N PHE A 22 4.14 -5.56 8.90
CA PHE A 22 3.20 -6.36 8.14
C PHE A 22 3.89 -7.24 7.07
N LEU A 23 4.79 -6.66 6.27
CA LEU A 23 5.49 -7.39 5.21
C LEU A 23 6.33 -8.54 5.77
N GLU A 24 6.92 -8.35 6.95
CA GLU A 24 7.69 -9.37 7.65
C GLU A 24 6.79 -10.46 8.24
N ASN A 25 5.74 -10.08 8.98
CA ASN A 25 4.83 -11.01 9.64
C ASN A 25 4.08 -11.93 8.66
N GLU A 26 3.63 -11.39 7.53
CA GLU A 26 2.97 -12.18 6.48
C GLU A 26 3.96 -12.91 5.54
N ARG A 27 5.27 -12.83 5.83
CA ARG A 27 6.35 -13.46 5.03
C ARG A 27 6.32 -13.08 3.55
N ILE A 28 5.87 -11.87 3.24
CA ILE A 28 5.79 -11.33 1.88
C ILE A 28 7.19 -10.98 1.38
N THR A 29 7.99 -10.41 2.28
CA THR A 29 9.36 -9.99 2.03
C THR A 29 10.24 -10.34 3.21
N LYS A 30 11.47 -10.77 2.92
CA LYS A 30 12.50 -11.03 3.93
C LYS A 30 13.23 -9.73 4.30
N PHE A 31 13.47 -9.57 5.60
CA PHE A 31 14.24 -8.48 6.15
C PHE A 31 15.50 -9.00 6.86
N LYS A 32 16.51 -8.14 6.98
CA LYS A 32 17.72 -8.43 7.75
C LYS A 32 18.16 -7.17 8.48
N VAL A 33 18.47 -7.28 9.77
CA VAL A 33 19.07 -6.18 10.54
C VAL A 33 20.57 -6.44 10.71
N VAL A 34 21.41 -5.51 10.27
CA VAL A 34 22.87 -5.59 10.42
C VAL A 34 23.39 -4.23 10.88
N GLY A 35 24.05 -4.19 12.04
CA GLY A 35 24.62 -2.95 12.59
C GLY A 35 23.59 -1.84 12.78
N GLY A 36 22.37 -2.18 13.19
CA GLY A 36 21.26 -1.23 13.35
C GLY A 36 20.63 -0.72 12.05
N LYS A 37 21.09 -1.18 10.88
CA LYS A 37 20.48 -0.88 9.58
C LYS A 37 19.54 -2.01 9.16
N VAL A 38 18.39 -1.64 8.60
CA VAL A 38 17.40 -2.60 8.10
C VAL A 38 17.58 -2.75 6.60
N PHE A 39 17.69 -4.00 6.16
CA PHE A 39 17.82 -4.38 4.76
C PHE A 39 16.60 -5.18 4.33
N ILE A 40 16.17 -4.96 3.10
CA ILE A 40 15.03 -5.62 2.48
C ILE A 40 15.51 -6.50 1.33
N ASN A 41 14.94 -7.70 1.18
CA ASN A 41 15.28 -8.56 0.05
C ASN A 41 14.76 -7.94 -1.27
N LYS A 42 15.68 -7.68 -2.19
CA LYS A 42 15.43 -7.04 -3.49
C LYS A 42 14.40 -7.78 -4.33
N ASN A 43 14.50 -9.10 -4.42
CA ASN A 43 13.66 -9.89 -5.32
C ASN A 43 12.22 -9.98 -4.81
N ASP A 44 12.05 -10.23 -3.51
CA ASP A 44 10.72 -10.25 -2.88
C ASP A 44 10.05 -8.89 -3.00
N PHE A 45 10.82 -7.83 -2.77
CA PHE A 45 10.34 -6.47 -2.85
C PHE A 45 9.94 -6.05 -4.28
N GLN A 46 10.77 -6.33 -5.29
CA GLN A 46 10.43 -6.09 -6.70
C GLN A 46 9.22 -6.90 -7.17
N ARG A 47 9.00 -8.10 -6.62
CA ARG A 47 7.79 -8.88 -6.88
C ARG A 47 6.56 -8.18 -6.28
N HIS A 48 6.67 -7.68 -5.06
CA HIS A 48 5.60 -6.94 -4.40
C HIS A 48 5.28 -5.63 -5.13
N GLU A 49 6.28 -4.84 -5.50
CA GLU A 49 6.12 -3.60 -6.28
C GLU A 49 5.41 -3.86 -7.63
N ARG A 50 5.79 -4.92 -8.34
CA ARG A 50 5.12 -5.31 -9.60
C ARG A 50 3.65 -5.68 -9.36
N TRP A 51 3.34 -6.35 -8.26
CA TRP A 51 1.97 -6.65 -7.88
C TRP A 51 1.18 -5.36 -7.60
N GLU A 52 1.73 -4.42 -6.83
CA GLU A 52 1.08 -3.14 -6.54
C GLU A 52 0.84 -2.31 -7.80
N ARG A 53 1.80 -2.26 -8.72
CA ARG A 53 1.64 -1.55 -9.99
C ARG A 53 0.47 -2.13 -10.81
N ARG A 54 0.33 -3.45 -10.87
CA ARG A 54 -0.82 -4.11 -11.53
C ARG A 54 -2.12 -3.82 -10.81
N PHE A 55 -2.09 -3.80 -9.48
CA PHE A 55 -3.26 -3.43 -8.67
C PHE A 55 -3.72 -2.00 -8.98
N GLN A 56 -2.81 -1.03 -9.03
CA GLN A 56 -3.14 0.37 -9.35
C GLN A 56 -3.70 0.58 -10.76
N GLN A 57 -3.37 -0.28 -11.72
CA GLN A 57 -3.94 -0.21 -13.08
C GLN A 57 -5.40 -0.64 -13.13
N GLY A 58 -5.84 -1.51 -12.23
CA GLY A 58 -7.20 -2.07 -12.22
C GLY A 58 -8.10 -1.57 -11.09
N TYR A 59 -7.55 -0.89 -10.08
CA TYR A 59 -8.29 -0.54 -8.87
C TYR A 59 -7.94 0.88 -8.40
N PHE A 60 -8.96 1.62 -7.97
CA PHE A 60 -8.79 2.86 -7.22
C PHE A 60 -8.72 2.56 -5.71
N THR A 61 -7.73 3.12 -5.03
CA THR A 61 -7.80 3.21 -3.56
C THR A 61 -8.84 4.27 -3.16
N ILE A 62 -9.45 4.11 -1.97
CA ILE A 62 -10.37 5.12 -1.41
C ILE A 62 -9.71 6.50 -1.36
N ARG A 63 -8.41 6.53 -1.03
CA ARG A 63 -7.61 7.77 -0.99
C ARG A 63 -7.54 8.44 -2.36
N GLN A 64 -7.14 7.69 -3.39
CA GLN A 64 -7.08 8.21 -4.77
C GLN A 64 -8.46 8.64 -5.26
N PHE A 65 -9.51 7.90 -4.91
CA PHE A 65 -10.88 8.26 -5.26
C PHE A 65 -11.28 9.59 -4.59
N CYS A 66 -11.09 9.74 -3.28
CA CYS A 66 -11.40 10.97 -2.55
C CYS A 66 -10.64 12.18 -3.12
N GLU A 67 -9.35 12.01 -3.44
CA GLU A 67 -8.55 13.06 -4.09
C GLU A 67 -9.08 13.42 -5.47
N TYR A 68 -9.43 12.42 -6.29
CA TYR A 68 -9.99 12.61 -7.62
C TYR A 68 -11.29 13.44 -7.60
N ILE A 69 -12.13 13.25 -6.57
CA ILE A 69 -13.37 14.02 -6.39
C ILE A 69 -13.23 15.26 -5.51
N GLY A 70 -12.00 15.67 -5.15
CA GLY A 70 -11.73 16.92 -4.43
C GLY A 70 -12.01 16.93 -2.94
N ILE A 71 -12.12 15.76 -2.29
CA ILE A 71 -12.29 15.65 -0.83
C ILE A 71 -10.93 15.75 -0.13
N VAL A 72 -10.73 16.83 0.61
CA VAL A 72 -9.51 17.08 1.38
C VAL A 72 -9.45 16.16 2.61
N ARG A 73 -8.29 15.50 2.80
CA ARG A 73 -8.05 14.43 3.79
C ARG A 73 -8.30 14.81 5.27
N SER A 74 -8.34 16.10 5.60
CA SER A 74 -8.48 16.59 6.98
C SER A 74 -9.85 16.29 7.58
N ASP A 75 -10.88 16.10 6.75
CA ASP A 75 -12.22 15.80 7.23
C ASP A 75 -12.54 14.30 7.15
N LYS A 76 -12.16 13.59 8.21
CA LYS A 76 -12.43 12.14 8.37
C LYS A 76 -13.92 11.81 8.28
N SER A 77 -14.80 12.75 8.64
CA SER A 77 -16.24 12.55 8.60
C SER A 77 -16.75 12.55 7.16
N LEU A 78 -16.27 13.50 6.33
CA LEU A 78 -16.56 13.58 4.90
C LEU A 78 -16.01 12.38 4.13
N VAL A 79 -14.79 11.93 4.44
CA VAL A 79 -14.21 10.72 3.84
C VAL A 79 -15.07 9.50 4.17
N SER A 80 -15.48 9.35 5.43
CA SER A 80 -16.32 8.22 5.87
C SER A 80 -17.73 8.25 5.28
N ALA A 81 -18.33 9.44 5.14
CA ALA A 81 -19.63 9.61 4.50
C ALA A 81 -19.57 9.30 2.99
N SER A 82 -18.50 9.77 2.33
CA SER A 82 -18.29 9.54 0.90
C SER A 82 -18.01 8.07 0.60
N PHE A 83 -17.23 7.39 1.44
CA PHE A 83 -17.03 5.96 1.34
C PHE A 83 -18.36 5.20 1.47
N ARG A 84 -19.19 5.51 2.47
CA ARG A 84 -20.50 4.87 2.65
C ARG A 84 -21.43 5.08 1.46
N ARG A 85 -21.47 6.29 0.90
CA ARG A 85 -22.23 6.58 -0.33
C ARG A 85 -21.69 5.81 -1.52
N LEU A 86 -20.38 5.70 -1.63
CA LEU A 86 -19.75 4.96 -2.72
C LEU A 86 -20.03 3.47 -2.65
N VAL A 87 -19.99 2.86 -1.46
CA VAL A 87 -20.40 1.47 -1.25
C VAL A 87 -21.86 1.27 -1.67
N LYS A 88 -22.76 2.18 -1.29
CA LYS A 88 -24.17 2.09 -1.67
C LYS A 88 -24.39 2.19 -3.18
N ILE A 89 -23.76 3.18 -3.83
CA ILE A 89 -23.81 3.32 -5.29
C ILE A 89 -23.18 2.09 -5.95
N ALA A 90 -22.07 1.59 -5.41
CA ALA A 90 -21.39 0.42 -5.91
C ALA A 90 -22.27 -0.83 -5.92
N ASP A 91 -23.07 -1.04 -4.87
CA ASP A 91 -24.08 -2.10 -4.82
C ASP A 91 -25.16 -1.93 -5.90
N ASP A 92 -25.53 -0.68 -6.23
CA ASP A 92 -26.59 -0.36 -7.21
C ASP A 92 -26.11 -0.45 -8.68
N ILE A 93 -24.85 -0.10 -8.98
CA ILE A 93 -24.28 -0.09 -10.35
C ILE A 93 -23.19 -1.15 -10.60
N GLY A 94 -23.00 -2.10 -9.69
CA GLY A 94 -22.12 -3.27 -9.88
C GLY A 94 -20.63 -2.99 -9.72
N ILE A 95 -20.24 -1.96 -8.94
CA ILE A 95 -18.85 -1.75 -8.56
C ILE A 95 -18.51 -2.67 -7.39
N TYR A 96 -17.44 -3.45 -7.49
CA TYR A 96 -17.03 -4.37 -6.41
C TYR A 96 -16.06 -3.69 -5.45
N VAL A 97 -16.49 -3.47 -4.20
CA VAL A 97 -15.60 -2.98 -3.14
C VAL A 97 -14.87 -4.17 -2.52
N ARG A 98 -13.54 -4.22 -2.65
CA ARG A 98 -12.72 -5.27 -2.04
C ARG A 98 -11.87 -4.72 -0.92
N LYS A 99 -12.00 -5.29 0.27
CA LYS A 99 -11.03 -5.07 1.34
C LYS A 99 -9.75 -5.82 0.98
N LEU A 100 -8.65 -5.09 0.82
CA LEU A 100 -7.35 -5.72 0.66
C LEU A 100 -6.94 -6.40 1.95
N ARG A 101 -6.40 -7.61 1.81
CA ARG A 101 -5.73 -8.33 2.90
C ARG A 101 -4.36 -7.71 3.23
N TYR A 102 -3.79 -6.94 2.30
CA TYR A 102 -2.43 -6.40 2.36
C TYR A 102 -2.45 -4.86 2.20
N PRO A 103 -1.69 -4.10 3.00
CA PRO A 103 -1.53 -2.67 2.81
C PRO A 103 -0.74 -2.41 1.53
N LEU A 104 -1.00 -1.27 0.89
CA LEU A 104 -0.25 -0.81 -0.27
C LEU A 104 0.91 0.05 0.23
N VAL A 105 2.13 -0.37 -0.09
CA VAL A 105 3.38 0.05 0.56
C VAL A 105 4.16 1.02 -0.32
N THR A 106 3.96 0.97 -1.64
CA THR A 106 4.58 1.88 -2.63
C THR A 106 3.71 3.10 -2.95
N LEU A 107 2.55 3.24 -2.30
CA LEU A 107 1.51 4.23 -2.64
C LEU A 107 1.59 5.58 -1.91
N TYR A 108 2.74 5.92 -1.31
CA TYR A 108 2.87 7.12 -0.47
C TYR A 108 3.60 8.28 -1.14
#